data_AF-A0A0M4MW52-F1
#
_entry.id   AF-A0A0M4MW52-F1
#
_cell.length_a   1.000
_cell.length_b   1.000
_cell.length_c   1.000
_cell.angle_alpha   90.00
_cell.angle_beta   90.00
_cell.angle_gamma   90.00
#
_symmetry.space_group_name_H-M   'P 1'
#
loop_
_entity.id
_entity.type
_entity.pdbx_description
1 polymer ?
#
loop_
_entity_poly.entity_id
_entity_poly.type
_entity_poly.pdbx_seq_one_letter_code
_entity_poly.pdbx_strand_id
1 'polypeptide(L)'
;MDLGYKGIDHHPGDVQVHLSNKSRKKMTPWQKMWMNKRSAIEPIISHLKHDHNMIRNFLKGKEGDRINAVLAAAGFNFRKLFRAFFLFLDRFSLFRAHLYQISFFHNY
;
A
#
# COMPACT_ATOMS: atom_id res chain seq x y z
N MET A 1 -12.64 9.27 8.37
CA MET A 1 -12.26 10.61 8.86
C MET A 1 -11.70 10.43 10.26
N ASP A 2 -10.47 10.90 10.49
CA ASP A 2 -9.95 11.02 11.84
C ASP A 2 -10.83 11.98 12.64
N LEU A 3 -11.03 11.68 13.92
CA LEU A 3 -11.91 12.44 14.82
C LEU A 3 -11.39 13.87 15.11
N GLY A 4 -10.20 14.23 14.62
CA GLY A 4 -9.52 15.49 14.92
C GLY A 4 -9.93 16.69 14.08
N TYR A 5 -10.57 16.51 12.91
CA TYR A 5 -10.98 17.62 12.05
C TYR A 5 -12.51 17.76 12.01
N LYS A 6 -13.03 18.75 12.74
CA LYS A 6 -14.43 19.20 12.65
C LYS A 6 -14.52 20.26 11.55
N GLY A 7 -14.59 19.82 10.30
CA GLY A 7 -14.93 20.71 9.18
C GLY A 7 -16.39 21.18 9.29
N ILE A 8 -16.68 22.35 8.70
CA ILE A 8 -18.03 22.90 8.57
C ILE A 8 -18.90 21.89 7.81
N ASP A 9 -20.07 21.55 8.37
CA ASP A 9 -21.02 20.55 7.84
C ASP A 9 -21.58 20.97 6.47
N HIS A 10 -20.81 20.73 5.41
CA HIS A 10 -21.26 20.80 4.03
C HIS A 10 -21.11 19.42 3.41
N HIS A 11 -22.00 18.51 3.81
CA HIS A 11 -22.16 17.22 3.17
C HIS A 11 -23.39 17.30 2.25
N PRO A 12 -23.28 16.95 0.95
CA PRO A 12 -24.45 16.79 0.09
C PRO A 12 -25.40 15.78 0.74
N GLY A 13 -26.70 16.07 0.76
CA GLY A 13 -27.71 15.26 1.48
C GLY A 13 -27.75 13.78 1.10
N ASP A 14 -27.20 13.43 -0.07
CA ASP A 14 -27.23 12.09 -0.64
C ASP A 14 -25.98 11.24 -0.32
N VAL A 15 -25.00 11.79 0.41
CA VAL A 15 -23.73 11.09 0.70
C VAL A 15 -23.71 10.59 2.15
N GLN A 16 -23.83 9.28 2.33
CA GLN A 16 -23.68 8.67 3.64
C GLN A 16 -22.19 8.60 4.05
N VAL A 17 -21.78 9.52 4.92
CA VAL A 17 -20.42 9.54 5.49
C VAL A 17 -20.33 8.57 6.65
N HIS A 18 -19.52 7.52 6.49
CA HIS A 18 -19.26 6.55 7.54
C HIS A 18 -18.02 6.92 8.37
N LEU A 19 -18.21 7.29 9.64
CA LEU A 19 -17.13 7.50 10.60
C LEU A 19 -16.63 6.16 11.16
N SER A 20 -15.31 6.00 11.21
CA SER A 20 -14.61 4.74 11.53
C SER A 20 -15.03 4.09 12.85
N ASN A 21 -15.42 4.90 13.84
CA ASN A 21 -15.78 4.42 15.19
C ASN A 21 -17.30 4.34 15.45
N LYS A 22 -18.12 5.15 14.77
CA LYS A 22 -19.58 5.21 15.03
C LYS A 22 -20.41 4.34 14.08
N SER A 23 -19.91 4.07 12.88
CA SER A 23 -20.69 3.41 11.82
C SER A 23 -20.49 1.88 11.74
N ARG A 24 -19.47 1.34 12.42
CA ARG A 24 -19.06 -0.07 12.31
C ARG A 24 -20.14 -1.08 12.72
N LYS A 25 -20.99 -0.76 13.69
CA LYS A 25 -22.04 -1.67 14.19
C LYS A 25 -23.14 -1.93 13.16
N LYS A 26 -23.43 -0.99 12.26
CA LYS A 26 -24.50 -1.07 11.25
C LYS A 26 -24.01 -1.41 9.84
N MET A 27 -22.73 -1.78 9.69
CA MET A 27 -22.12 -2.09 8.40
C MET A 27 -22.25 -3.56 8.01
N THR A 28 -22.49 -3.77 6.72
CA THR A 28 -22.38 -5.07 6.09
C THR A 28 -20.94 -5.63 6.20
N PRO A 29 -20.75 -6.96 6.12
CA PRO A 29 -19.43 -7.57 6.09
C PRO A 29 -18.53 -7.00 4.98
N TRP A 30 -19.09 -6.72 3.81
CA TRP A 30 -18.37 -6.12 2.68
C TRP A 30 -17.86 -4.71 2.99
N GLN A 31 -18.70 -3.85 3.57
CA GLN A 31 -18.30 -2.51 4.00
C GLN A 31 -17.20 -2.56 5.07
N LYS A 32 -17.29 -3.50 6.02
CA LYS A 32 -16.23 -3.73 7.03
C LYS A 32 -14.92 -4.17 6.39
N MET A 33 -14.96 -5.09 5.42
CA MET A 33 -13.78 -5.52 4.68
C MET A 33 -13.12 -4.35 3.93
N TRP A 34 -13.91 -3.52 3.25
CA TRP A 34 -13.40 -2.37 2.50
C TRP A 34 -12.78 -1.33 3.44
N MET A 35 -13.42 -1.06 4.58
CA MET A 35 -12.85 -0.21 5.63
C MET A 35 -11.52 -0.78 6.17
N ASN A 36 -11.44 -2.07 6.46
CA ASN A 36 -10.20 -2.70 6.94
C ASN A 36 -9.08 -2.57 5.91
N LYS A 37 -9.38 -2.83 4.63
CA LYS A 37 -8.41 -2.64 3.53
C LYS A 37 -7.93 -1.19 3.45
N ARG A 38 -8.84 -0.22 3.58
CA ARG A 38 -8.50 1.20 3.56
C ARG A 38 -7.63 1.59 4.76
N SER A 39 -8.01 1.20 5.97
CA SER A 39 -7.24 1.49 7.19
C SER A 39 -5.84 0.88 7.18
N ALA A 40 -5.63 -0.25 6.48
CA ALA A 40 -4.30 -0.83 6.31
C ALA A 40 -3.41 -0.04 5.33
N ILE A 41 -4.01 0.71 4.39
CA ILE A 41 -3.29 1.47 3.35
C ILE A 41 -3.06 2.92 3.77
N GLU A 42 -3.94 3.51 4.58
CA GLU A 42 -3.83 4.91 5.05
C GLU A 42 -2.48 5.24 5.73
N PRO A 43 -1.93 4.40 6.63
CA PRO A 43 -0.61 4.62 7.22
C PRO A 43 0.49 4.63 6.17
N ILE A 44 0.44 3.70 5.20
CA ILE A 44 1.41 3.62 4.11
C ILE A 44 1.36 4.88 3.25
N ILE A 45 0.16 5.39 2.92
CA ILE A 45 0.01 6.66 2.19
C ILE A 45 0.54 7.83 3.01
N SER A 46 0.30 7.86 4.32
CA SER A 46 0.83 8.89 5.22
C SER A 46 2.36 8.88 5.23
N HIS A 47 2.97 7.72 5.42
CA HIS A 47 4.43 7.55 5.32
C HIS A 47 4.96 7.94 3.94
N LEU A 48 4.29 7.51 2.85
CA LEU A 48 4.68 7.92 1.50
C LEU A 48 4.67 9.45 1.32
N LYS A 49 3.67 10.14 1.90
CA LYS A 49 3.59 11.60 1.85
C LYS A 49 4.76 12.28 2.57
N HIS A 50 5.08 11.80 3.77
CA HIS A 50 6.12 12.40 4.62
C HIS A 50 7.55 12.01 4.20
N ASP A 51 7.78 10.74 3.84
CA ASP A 51 9.12 10.19 3.65
C ASP A 51 9.65 10.35 2.22
N HIS A 52 8.76 10.48 1.21
CA HIS A 52 9.16 10.55 -0.20
C HIS A 52 9.03 11.96 -0.82
N ASN A 53 9.17 13.02 -0.02
CA ASN A 53 9.07 14.42 -0.49
C ASN A 53 7.78 14.74 -1.26
N MET A 54 6.70 13.97 -1.06
CA MET A 54 5.40 14.24 -1.70
C MET A 54 4.76 15.53 -1.18
N ILE A 55 5.24 16.07 -0.06
CA ILE A 55 4.86 17.38 0.50
C ILE A 55 5.65 18.54 -0.15
N ARG A 56 6.83 18.26 -0.72
CA ARG A 56 7.73 19.25 -1.33
C ARG A 56 8.12 18.79 -2.71
N ASN A 57 7.30 19.16 -3.69
CA ASN A 57 7.63 18.90 -5.06
C ASN A 57 8.61 19.93 -5.62
N PHE A 58 9.69 19.43 -6.22
CA PHE A 58 10.66 20.27 -6.93
C PHE A 58 10.23 20.57 -8.37
N LEU A 59 9.20 19.87 -8.88
CA LEU A 59 8.52 20.20 -10.13
C LEU A 59 7.49 21.31 -9.88
N LYS A 60 7.46 22.31 -10.75
CA LYS A 60 6.71 23.57 -10.53
C LYS A 60 5.20 23.35 -10.71
N GLY A 61 4.42 23.49 -9.63
CA GLY A 61 2.95 23.64 -9.66
C GLY A 61 2.14 22.33 -9.66
N LYS A 62 0.81 22.47 -9.78
CA LYS A 62 -0.18 21.38 -9.63
C LYS A 62 0.08 20.16 -10.53
N GLU A 63 0.62 20.39 -11.73
CA GLU A 63 0.91 19.30 -12.67
C GLU A 63 2.11 18.48 -12.22
N GLY A 64 3.15 19.14 -11.70
CA GLY A 64 4.25 18.46 -11.04
C GLY A 64 3.74 17.56 -9.92
N ASP A 65 2.80 18.04 -9.08
CA ASP A 65 2.32 17.30 -7.91
C ASP A 65 1.61 16.00 -8.30
N ARG A 66 0.85 16.04 -9.39
CA ARG A 66 0.21 14.86 -9.97
C ARG A 66 1.25 13.84 -10.44
N ILE A 67 2.25 14.31 -11.19
CA ILE A 67 3.32 13.45 -11.71
C ILE A 67 4.11 12.81 -10.56
N ASN A 68 4.48 13.60 -9.54
CA ASN A 68 5.21 13.12 -8.38
C ASN A 68 4.41 12.05 -7.60
N ALA A 69 3.10 12.26 -7.41
CA ALA A 69 2.23 11.28 -6.77
C ALA A 69 2.15 9.95 -7.56
N VAL A 70 2.02 10.03 -8.88
CA VAL A 70 1.98 8.84 -9.76
C VAL A 70 3.31 8.10 -9.73
N LEU A 71 4.44 8.79 -9.83
CA LEU A 71 5.77 8.19 -9.80
C LEU A 71 6.09 7.58 -8.42
N ALA A 72 5.72 8.25 -7.32
CA ALA A 72 5.89 7.72 -5.98
C ALA A 72 5.08 6.42 -5.79
N ALA A 73 3.82 6.40 -6.26
CA ALA A 73 2.99 5.20 -6.25
C ALA A 73 3.58 4.08 -7.12
N ALA A 74 4.06 4.40 -8.33
CA ALA A 74 4.70 3.42 -9.21
C ALA A 74 5.98 2.83 -8.57
N GLY A 75 6.87 3.68 -8.05
CA GLY A 75 8.09 3.27 -7.35
C GLY A 75 7.81 2.38 -6.15
N PHE A 76 6.78 2.70 -5.36
CA PHE A 76 6.35 1.85 -4.24
C PHE A 76 5.90 0.46 -4.70
N ASN A 77 5.16 0.38 -5.81
CA ASN A 77 4.74 -0.90 -6.39
C ASN A 77 5.93 -1.69 -6.96
N PHE A 78 6.85 -1.04 -7.68
CA PHE A 78 8.06 -1.69 -8.18
C PHE A 78 8.92 -2.26 -7.05
N ARG A 79 9.07 -1.55 -5.93
CA ARG A 79 9.79 -2.06 -4.75
C ARG A 79 9.20 -3.37 -4.21
N LYS A 80 7.87 -3.53 -4.25
CA LYS A 80 7.21 -4.79 -3.87
C LYS A 80 7.52 -5.91 -4.87
N LEU A 81 7.45 -5.62 -6.16
CA LEU A 81 7.75 -6.57 -7.23
C LEU A 81 9.21 -7.04 -7.15
N PHE A 82 10.16 -6.12 -7.00
CA PHE A 82 11.58 -6.47 -6.82
C PHE A 82 11.79 -7.35 -5.60
N ARG A 83 11.17 -7.02 -4.45
CA ARG A 83 11.28 -7.86 -3.26
C ARG A 83 10.76 -9.28 -3.51
N ALA A 84 9.62 -9.42 -4.18
CA ALA A 84 9.07 -10.73 -4.52
C ALA A 84 9.98 -11.49 -5.51
N PHE A 85 10.50 -10.80 -6.51
CA PHE A 85 11.41 -11.36 -7.51
C PHE A 85 12.71 -11.88 -6.88
N PHE A 86 13.37 -11.07 -6.04
CA PHE A 86 14.59 -11.51 -5.35
C PHE A 86 14.35 -12.65 -4.37
N LEU A 87 13.24 -12.65 -3.64
CA LEU A 87 12.84 -13.78 -2.79
C LEU A 87 12.62 -15.06 -3.60
N PHE A 88 12.01 -14.95 -4.79
CA PHE A 88 11.83 -16.08 -5.68
C PHE A 88 13.17 -16.63 -6.18
N LEU A 89 14.08 -15.75 -6.63
CA LEU A 89 15.42 -16.15 -7.10
C LEU A 89 16.22 -16.84 -6.00
N ASP A 90 16.19 -16.33 -4.78
CA ASP A 90 16.87 -16.91 -3.62
C ASP A 90 16.32 -18.31 -3.28
N ARG A 91 14.99 -18.46 -3.28
CA ARG A 91 14.35 -19.77 -3.05
C ARG A 91 14.68 -20.76 -4.16
N PHE A 92 14.72 -20.29 -5.40
CA PHE A 92 15.04 -21.12 -6.57
C PHE A 92 16.51 -21.57 -6.55
N SER A 93 17.45 -20.70 -6.20
CA SER A 93 18.87 -21.06 -6.11
C SER A 93 19.12 -22.09 -5.01
N LEU A 94 18.52 -21.93 -3.83
CA LEU A 94 18.58 -22.89 -2.74
C LEU A 94 18.00 -24.26 -3.13
N PHE A 95 16.84 -24.25 -3.79
CA PHE A 95 16.22 -25.47 -4.30
C PHE A 95 17.12 -26.20 -5.30
N ARG A 96 17.73 -25.48 -6.24
CA ARG A 96 18.68 -26.07 -7.19
C ARG A 96 19.90 -26.64 -6.48
N ALA A 97 20.49 -25.91 -5.54
CA ALA A 97 21.64 -26.39 -4.76
C ALA A 97 21.33 -27.70 -4.04
N HIS A 98 20.13 -27.83 -3.47
CA HIS A 98 19.67 -29.06 -2.82
C HIS A 98 19.54 -30.23 -3.82
N LEU A 99 18.98 -30.00 -5.00
CA LEU A 99 18.90 -31.03 -6.04
C LEU A 99 20.28 -31.48 -6.52
N TYR A 100 21.24 -30.56 -6.65
CA TYR A 100 22.63 -30.90 -7.00
C TYR A 100 23.30 -31.75 -5.92
N GLN A 101 23.06 -31.46 -4.63
CA GLN A 101 23.56 -32.30 -3.54
C GLN A 101 22.97 -33.71 -3.59
N ILE A 102 21.64 -33.85 -3.74
CA ILE A 102 21.00 -35.17 -3.84
C ILE A 102 21.55 -35.96 -5.03
N SER A 103 21.69 -35.30 -6.18
CA SER A 103 22.23 -35.94 -7.39
C SER A 103 23.67 -36.38 -7.20
N PHE A 104 24.49 -35.58 -6.50
CA PHE A 104 25.85 -35.95 -6.12
C PHE A 104 25.85 -37.17 -5.19
N PHE A 105 25.07 -37.17 -4.11
CA PHE A 105 24.98 -38.32 -3.18
C PHE A 105 24.45 -39.62 -3.81
N HIS A 106 23.67 -39.54 -4.89
CA HIS A 106 23.16 -40.73 -5.59
C HIS A 106 24.15 -41.31 -6.62
N ASN A 107 25.18 -40.54 -7.02
CA ASN A 107 26.18 -40.95 -8.02
C ASN A 107 27.50 -41.45 -7.39
N TYR A 108 27.56 -41.62 -6.07
CA TYR A 108 28.65 -42.27 -5.33
C TYR A 108 28.08 -43.40 -4.47
#